data_AF-A0A2M7Z2U5-F1
#
_entry.id   AF-A0A2M7Z2U5-F1
#
_cell.length_a   1.000
_cell.length_b   1.000
_cell.length_c   1.000
_cell.angle_alpha   90.00
_cell.angle_beta   90.00
_cell.angle_gamma   90.00
#
_symmetry.space_group_name_H-M   'P 1'
#
loop_
_entity.id
_entity.type
_entity.pdbx_description
1 polymer ?
#
loop_
_entity_poly.entity_id
_entity_poly.type
_entity_poly.pdbx_seq_one_letter_code
_entity_poly.pdbx_strand_id
1 'polypeptide(L)'
;MGINSNGVQIIYRASEGSEDEDEALASSTLLLYHKSMRRKAKNFILDLLYPKFCFNCGREGSYLCEDCKSTLEILQSHQKYIFKNLKDLYFALPYQKSLIKNLIQQFKYQPFIKELARNLSSLIITHFQLLDNKPN
;
A
#
# COMPACT_ATOMS: atom_id res chain seq x y z
N MET A 1 -21.97 35.68 17.56
CA MET A 1 -21.52 35.03 16.30
C MET A 1 -20.39 34.08 16.65
N GLY A 2 -20.65 32.76 16.56
CA GLY A 2 -19.66 31.66 16.52
C GLY A 2 -18.78 31.47 17.77
N ILE A 3 -18.32 30.28 18.19
CA ILE A 3 -18.41 28.91 17.68
C ILE A 3 -18.27 27.98 18.91
N ASN A 4 -18.87 26.81 18.76
CA ASN A 4 -19.14 25.71 19.68
C ASN A 4 -17.98 25.21 20.58
N SER A 5 -18.35 25.04 21.84
CA SER A 5 -17.91 24.08 22.85
C SER A 5 -17.65 22.67 22.32
N ASN A 6 -16.51 22.07 22.71
CA ASN A 6 -16.39 20.68 23.21
C ASN A 6 -14.91 20.35 23.48
N GLY A 7 -14.32 21.07 24.45
CA GLY A 7 -13.09 20.64 25.12
C GLY A 7 -13.48 20.03 26.46
N VAL A 8 -13.87 18.75 26.48
CA VAL A 8 -14.11 18.03 27.73
C VAL A 8 -12.74 17.79 28.37
N GLN A 9 -12.35 18.70 29.26
CA GLN A 9 -11.21 18.53 30.14
C GLN A 9 -11.63 17.55 31.23
N ILE A 10 -11.28 16.28 31.08
CA ILE A 10 -11.51 15.25 32.11
C ILE A 10 -10.55 15.56 33.26
N ILE A 11 -11.09 16.14 34.33
CA ILE A 11 -10.40 16.32 35.60
C ILE A 11 -10.37 14.96 36.27
N TYR A 12 -9.20 14.31 36.30
CA TYR A 12 -8.99 13.15 37.16
C TYR A 12 -8.81 13.64 38.59
N ARG A 13 -9.82 13.36 39.42
CA ARG A 13 -9.79 13.54 40.86
C ARG A 13 -8.99 12.37 41.44
N ALA A 14 -7.76 12.63 41.90
CA ALA A 14 -6.93 11.62 42.55
C ALA A 14 -7.58 11.25 43.89
N SER A 15 -8.07 10.01 43.98
CA SER A 15 -8.41 9.35 45.22
C SER A 15 -7.16 8.65 45.75
N GLU A 16 -6.75 8.98 46.97
CA GLU A 16 -5.75 8.24 47.74
C GLU A 16 -6.19 6.77 47.85
N GLY A 17 -5.45 5.87 47.21
CA GLY A 17 -5.73 4.44 47.16
C GLY A 17 -4.46 3.66 46.83
N SER A 18 -4.01 2.89 47.83
CA SER A 18 -3.11 1.72 47.79
C SER A 18 -1.96 1.69 46.77
N GLU A 19 -0.73 1.66 47.31
CA GLU A 19 0.57 1.51 46.64
C GLU A 19 0.68 0.29 45.69
N ASP A 20 -0.30 -0.63 45.71
CA ASP A 20 -0.34 -1.82 44.86
C ASP A 20 -0.95 -1.58 43.45
N GLU A 21 -1.76 -0.54 43.26
CA GLU A 21 -2.42 -0.26 41.96
C GLU A 21 -1.49 0.47 40.96
N ASP A 22 -0.51 1.23 41.46
CA ASP A 22 0.45 1.97 40.64
C ASP A 22 1.50 1.05 39.98
N GLU A 23 1.85 -0.08 40.63
CA GLU A 23 2.81 -1.06 40.09
C GLU A 23 2.24 -1.86 38.89
N ALA A 24 0.93 -2.09 38.89
CA ALA A 24 0.21 -2.72 37.78
C ALA A 24 0.08 -1.79 36.56
N LEU A 25 -0.14 -0.49 36.80
CA LEU A 25 -0.21 0.53 35.74
C LEU A 25 1.17 0.80 35.12
N ALA A 26 2.23 0.85 35.93
CA ALA A 26 3.60 0.97 35.44
C ALA A 26 4.03 -0.26 34.62
N SER A 27 3.72 -1.48 35.09
CA SER A 27 4.05 -2.73 34.38
C SER A 27 3.32 -2.88 33.05
N SER A 28 2.03 -2.54 32.98
CA SER A 28 1.26 -2.59 31.74
C SER A 28 1.74 -1.55 30.71
N THR A 29 2.13 -0.36 31.17
CA THR A 29 2.70 0.70 30.32
C THR A 29 4.09 0.32 29.78
N LEU A 30 4.94 -0.31 30.61
CA LEU A 30 6.27 -0.79 30.22
C LEU A 30 6.20 -1.98 29.24
N LEU A 31 5.24 -2.89 29.43
CA LEU A 31 4.96 -3.98 28.50
C LEU A 31 4.47 -3.47 27.14
N LEU A 32 3.61 -2.46 27.11
CA LEU A 32 3.17 -1.81 25.86
C LEU A 32 4.34 -1.11 25.16
N TYR A 33 5.23 -0.46 25.91
CA TYR A 33 6.44 0.18 25.38
C TYR A 33 7.42 -0.84 24.76
N HIS A 34 7.67 -1.96 25.44
CA HIS A 34 8.52 -3.05 24.90
C HIS A 34 7.93 -3.73 23.66
N LYS A 35 6.60 -3.89 23.61
CA LYS A 35 5.89 -4.44 22.45
C LYS A 35 6.01 -3.53 21.21
N SER A 36 6.03 -2.21 21.44
CA SER A 36 6.25 -1.17 20.41
C SER A 36 7.68 -1.15 19.86
N MET A 37 8.69 -1.29 20.73
CA MET A 37 10.12 -1.31 20.36
C MET A 37 10.52 -2.57 19.55
N ARG A 38 9.98 -3.75 19.88
CA ARG A 38 10.31 -5.03 19.21
C ARG A 38 9.86 -5.10 17.74
N ARG A 39 8.86 -4.28 17.37
CA ARG A 39 8.28 -4.26 16.02
C ARG A 39 9.13 -3.45 15.02
N LYS A 40 9.78 -2.39 15.50
CA LYS A 40 10.64 -1.52 14.68
C LYS A 40 11.95 -2.19 14.28
N ALA A 41 12.61 -2.87 15.25
CA ALA A 41 13.87 -3.57 14.99
C ALA A 41 13.73 -4.75 14.00
N LYS A 42 12.60 -5.47 14.05
CA LYS A 42 12.32 -6.57 13.11
C LYS A 42 12.23 -6.09 11.66
N ASN A 43 11.48 -5.02 11.42
CA ASN A 43 11.35 -4.46 10.08
C ASN A 43 12.70 -3.89 9.59
N PHE A 44 13.45 -3.22 10.48
CA PHE A 44 14.78 -2.70 10.15
C PHE A 44 15.77 -3.78 9.68
N ILE A 45 15.86 -4.91 10.40
CA ILE A 45 16.74 -6.02 10.01
C ILE A 45 16.23 -6.72 8.73
N LEU A 46 14.91 -6.86 8.58
CA LEU A 46 14.32 -7.45 7.38
C LEU A 46 14.56 -6.57 6.14
N ASP A 47 14.41 -5.26 6.26
CA ASP A 47 14.66 -4.31 5.18
C ASP A 47 16.15 -4.26 4.80
N LEU A 48 17.06 -4.46 5.77
CA LEU A 48 18.50 -4.58 5.53
C LEU A 48 18.89 -5.89 4.84
N LEU A 49 18.26 -7.01 5.20
CA LEU A 49 18.53 -8.33 4.61
C LEU A 49 17.78 -8.59 3.30
N TYR A 50 16.63 -7.94 3.11
CA TYR A 50 15.75 -8.09 1.95
C TYR A 50 15.26 -6.73 1.42
N PRO A 51 16.19 -5.87 0.94
CA PRO A 51 15.83 -4.56 0.42
C PRO A 51 14.93 -4.67 -0.81
N LYS A 52 13.95 -3.75 -0.89
CA LYS A 52 12.99 -3.68 -2.01
C LYS A 52 13.63 -2.93 -3.16
N PHE A 53 13.91 -3.63 -4.26
CA PHE A 53 14.46 -3.03 -5.47
C PHE A 53 13.43 -2.93 -6.59
N CYS A 54 13.52 -1.85 -7.36
CA CYS A 54 12.71 -1.67 -8.54
C CYS A 54 13.11 -2.67 -9.64
N PHE A 55 12.12 -3.37 -10.21
CA PHE A 55 12.34 -4.40 -11.24
C PHE A 55 12.92 -3.93 -12.56
N ASN A 56 12.95 -2.62 -12.79
CA ASN A 56 13.49 -2.03 -14.03
C ASN A 56 14.84 -1.35 -13.80
N CYS A 57 14.92 -0.43 -12.83
CA CYS A 57 16.11 0.40 -12.64
C CYS A 57 16.98 0.01 -11.43
N GLY A 58 16.54 -0.91 -10.58
CA GLY A 58 17.29 -1.32 -9.39
C GLY A 58 17.32 -0.30 -8.25
N ARG A 59 16.60 0.82 -8.33
CA ARG A 59 16.49 1.77 -7.21
C ARG A 59 15.80 1.12 -6.02
N GLU A 60 16.32 1.36 -4.81
CA GLU A 60 15.74 0.90 -3.56
C GLU A 60 14.43 1.63 -3.19
N GLY A 61 13.59 0.98 -2.40
CA GLY A 61 12.42 1.55 -1.73
C GLY A 61 11.07 1.17 -2.34
N SER A 62 11.03 0.67 -3.59
CA SER A 62 9.80 0.20 -4.23
C SER A 62 10.08 -0.79 -5.35
N TYR A 63 9.17 -1.76 -5.56
CA TYR A 63 9.26 -2.73 -6.65
C TYR A 63 9.02 -2.13 -8.05
N LEU A 64 8.33 -0.99 -8.11
CA LEU A 64 8.16 -0.17 -9.30
C LEU A 64 8.18 1.30 -8.85
N CYS A 65 9.31 1.98 -9.10
CA CYS A 65 9.44 3.39 -8.76
C CYS A 65 8.63 4.28 -9.72
N GLU A 66 8.33 5.51 -9.31
CA GLU A 66 7.53 6.44 -10.12
C GLU A 66 8.16 6.76 -11.48
N ASP A 67 9.50 6.87 -11.55
CA ASP A 67 10.21 7.08 -12.82
C ASP A 67 10.01 5.90 -13.77
N CYS A 68 10.10 4.66 -13.28
CA CYS A 68 9.86 3.49 -14.12
C CYS A 68 8.38 3.32 -14.45
N LYS A 69 7.49 3.73 -13.54
CA LYS A 69 6.05 3.71 -13.78
C LYS A 69 5.65 4.70 -14.88
N SER A 70 6.25 5.88 -14.95
CA SER A 70 5.95 6.88 -15.97
C SER A 70 6.43 6.47 -17.37
N THR A 71 7.41 5.56 -17.47
CA THR A 71 7.82 4.96 -18.76
C THR A 71 6.84 3.91 -19.30
N LEU A 72 5.87 3.48 -18.49
CA LEU A 72 4.86 2.52 -18.96
C LEU A 72 3.87 3.22 -19.88
N GLU A 73 3.81 2.74 -21.13
CA GLU A 73 2.83 3.21 -22.11
C GLU A 73 1.45 2.66 -21.76
N ILE A 74 0.61 3.51 -21.18
CA ILE A 74 -0.79 3.23 -20.90
C ILE A 74 -1.57 3.40 -22.20
N LEU A 75 -2.31 2.37 -22.59
CA LEU A 75 -3.14 2.40 -23.78
C LEU A 75 -4.32 3.35 -23.56
N GLN A 76 -4.54 4.30 -24.47
CA GLN A 76 -5.63 5.28 -24.39
C GLN A 76 -6.85 4.87 -25.23
N SER A 77 -6.66 3.93 -26.13
CA SER A 77 -7.73 3.37 -26.95
C SER A 77 -8.18 2.02 -26.41
N HIS A 78 -9.49 1.78 -26.46
CA HIS A 78 -10.10 0.48 -26.19
C HIS A 78 -10.71 -0.09 -27.46
N GLN A 79 -10.46 -1.37 -27.73
CA GLN A 79 -11.15 -2.12 -28.77
C GLN A 79 -12.18 -3.03 -28.11
N LYS A 80 -13.44 -2.91 -28.49
CA LYS A 80 -14.52 -3.74 -27.94
C LYS A 80 -14.36 -5.19 -28.39
N TYR A 81 -14.33 -6.12 -27.43
CA TYR A 81 -14.27 -7.57 -27.71
C TYR A 81 -15.54 -8.27 -27.23
N ILE A 82 -16.28 -8.90 -28.13
CA ILE A 82 -17.52 -9.60 -27.80
C ILE A 82 -17.27 -11.10 -27.75
N PHE A 83 -17.53 -11.71 -26.58
CA PHE A 83 -17.49 -13.16 -26.40
C PHE A 83 -18.86 -13.67 -25.92
N LYS A 84 -19.10 -14.99 -26.02
CA LYS A 84 -20.38 -15.61 -25.63
C LYS A 84 -20.78 -15.32 -24.17
N ASN A 85 -19.81 -15.29 -23.25
CA ASN A 85 -20.03 -15.13 -21.80
C ASN A 85 -19.30 -13.92 -21.21
N LEU A 86 -18.70 -13.05 -22.03
CA LEU A 86 -17.96 -11.88 -21.59
C LEU A 86 -18.37 -10.68 -22.46
N LYS A 87 -18.88 -9.63 -21.82
CA LYS A 87 -19.37 -8.42 -22.51
C LYS A 87 -18.24 -7.66 -23.21
N ASP A 88 -17.09 -7.59 -22.55
CA ASP A 88 -15.95 -6.80 -23.03
C ASP A 88 -14.64 -7.15 -22.29
N LEU A 89 -13.49 -6.75 -22.86
CA LEU A 89 -12.16 -7.02 -22.30
C LEU A 89 -11.25 -5.80 -22.43
N TYR A 90 -10.73 -5.30 -21.31
CA TYR A 90 -9.88 -4.11 -21.26
C TYR A 90 -8.42 -4.49 -21.05
N PHE A 91 -7.53 -3.75 -21.73
CA PHE A 91 -6.08 -3.92 -21.61
C PHE A 91 -5.44 -2.57 -21.31
N ALA A 92 -4.95 -2.39 -20.08
CA ALA A 92 -4.33 -1.14 -19.67
C ALA A 92 -2.95 -0.90 -20.30
N LEU A 93 -2.24 -1.97 -20.65
CA LEU A 93 -0.83 -1.95 -21.04
C LEU A 93 -0.55 -3.00 -22.14
N PRO A 94 0.42 -2.75 -23.05
CA PRO A 94 0.84 -3.75 -24.03
C PRO A 94 1.70 -4.84 -23.39
N TYR A 95 1.21 -6.09 -23.39
CA TYR A 95 1.88 -7.21 -22.72
C TYR A 95 3.27 -7.56 -23.30
N GLN A 96 3.55 -7.17 -24.55
CA GLN A 96 4.77 -7.55 -25.26
C GLN A 96 6.05 -6.96 -24.64
N LYS A 97 5.95 -5.91 -23.82
CA LYS A 97 7.11 -5.30 -23.16
C LYS A 97 7.62 -6.15 -22.01
N SER A 98 8.95 -6.35 -21.97
CA SER A 98 9.65 -7.19 -20.99
C SER A 98 9.36 -6.79 -19.53
N LEU A 99 9.33 -5.48 -19.26
CA LEU A 99 9.02 -4.95 -17.93
C LEU A 99 7.61 -5.34 -17.45
N ILE A 100 6.59 -5.20 -18.30
CA ILE A 100 5.20 -5.49 -17.95
C ILE A 100 5.03 -6.98 -17.68
N LYS A 101 5.63 -7.83 -18.53
CA LYS A 101 5.67 -9.27 -18.34
C LYS A 101 6.29 -9.64 -17.00
N ASN A 102 7.43 -9.04 -16.65
CA ASN A 102 8.11 -9.28 -15.38
C ASN A 102 7.23 -8.84 -14.20
N LEU A 103 6.69 -7.63 -14.21
CA LEU A 103 5.80 -7.12 -13.16
C LEU A 103 4.59 -8.05 -12.92
N ILE A 104 3.95 -8.50 -14.00
CA ILE A 104 2.82 -9.44 -13.90
C ILE A 104 3.28 -10.80 -13.36
N GLN A 105 4.44 -11.30 -13.79
CA GLN A 105 4.97 -12.57 -13.30
C GLN A 105 5.28 -12.51 -11.80
N GLN A 106 5.97 -11.46 -11.33
CA GLN A 106 6.29 -11.28 -9.90
C GLN A 106 5.05 -11.07 -9.03
N PHE A 107 3.98 -10.50 -9.60
CA PHE A 107 2.69 -10.39 -8.93
C PHE A 107 1.93 -11.72 -8.88
N LYS A 108 1.92 -12.48 -9.98
CA LYS A 108 1.11 -13.69 -10.17
C LYS A 108 1.76 -14.98 -9.68
N TYR A 109 3.08 -15.04 -9.56
CA TYR A 109 3.81 -16.27 -9.22
C TYR A 109 4.81 -16.00 -8.08
N GLN A 110 5.27 -17.08 -7.42
CA GLN A 110 6.22 -16.96 -6.31
C GLN A 110 7.47 -16.17 -6.74
N PRO A 111 7.95 -15.22 -5.90
CA PRO A 111 7.62 -15.00 -4.49
C PRO A 111 6.36 -14.15 -4.17
N PHE A 112 5.45 -13.89 -5.12
CA PHE A 112 4.16 -13.18 -4.93
C PHE A 112 4.27 -11.84 -4.21
N ILE A 113 4.49 -10.79 -4.99
CA ILE A 113 4.72 -9.46 -4.42
C ILE A 113 3.41 -8.71 -4.32
N LYS A 114 2.71 -8.89 -3.20
CA LYS A 114 1.41 -8.25 -2.93
C LYS A 114 1.45 -6.73 -3.02
N GLU A 115 2.59 -6.11 -2.71
CA GLU A 115 2.76 -4.65 -2.76
C GLU A 115 2.63 -4.08 -4.18
N LEU A 116 2.88 -4.89 -5.22
CA LEU A 116 2.65 -4.48 -6.61
C LEU A 116 1.17 -4.25 -6.92
N ALA A 117 0.24 -4.80 -6.13
CA ALA A 117 -1.20 -4.63 -6.35
C ALA A 117 -1.60 -3.16 -6.45
N ARG A 118 -1.04 -2.30 -5.60
CA ARG A 118 -1.34 -0.86 -5.60
C ARG A 118 -0.83 -0.17 -6.87
N ASN A 119 0.34 -0.56 -7.35
CA ASN A 119 0.91 -0.02 -8.58
C ASN A 119 0.09 -0.48 -9.79
N LEU A 120 -0.21 -1.77 -9.88
CA LEU A 120 -0.98 -2.33 -11.00
C LEU A 120 -2.43 -1.81 -11.03
N SER A 121 -3.08 -1.65 -9.86
CA SER A 121 -4.42 -1.08 -9.81
C SER A 121 -4.43 0.39 -10.25
N SER A 122 -3.41 1.17 -9.87
CA SER A 122 -3.31 2.56 -10.33
C SER A 122 -3.19 2.66 -11.85
N LEU A 123 -2.46 1.74 -12.51
CA LEU A 123 -2.33 1.70 -13.97
C LEU A 123 -3.67 1.38 -14.64
N ILE A 124 -4.47 0.48 -14.06
CA ILE A 124 -5.82 0.18 -14.54
C ILE A 124 -6.75 1.39 -14.40
N ILE A 125 -6.70 2.10 -13.27
CA ILE A 125 -7.49 3.31 -13.04
C ILE A 125 -7.12 4.38 -14.06
N THR A 126 -5.81 4.64 -14.23
CA THR A 126 -5.32 5.62 -15.20
C THR A 126 -5.72 5.25 -16.62
N HIS A 127 -5.68 3.97 -16.99
CA HIS A 127 -6.19 3.51 -18.29
C HIS A 127 -7.64 3.94 -18.50
N PHE A 128 -8.55 3.61 -17.56
CA PHE A 128 -9.96 4.00 -17.67
C PHE A 128 -10.19 5.52 -17.71
N GLN A 129 -9.35 6.30 -17.02
CA GLN A 129 -9.42 7.76 -17.04
C GLN A 129 -8.99 8.36 -18.39
N LEU A 130 -8.06 7.71 -19.09
CA LEU A 130 -7.51 8.15 -20.37
C LEU A 130 -8.29 7.62 -21.58
N LEU A 131 -9.29 6.75 -21.39
CA LEU A 131 -10.07 6.21 -22.51
C LEU A 131 -10.88 7.31 -23.19
N ASP A 132 -10.66 7.48 -24.50
CA ASP A 132 -11.43 8.40 -25.36
C ASP A 132 -12.95 8.11 -25.32
N ASN A 133 -13.29 6.82 -25.17
CA ASN A 133 -14.67 6.35 -24.98
C ASN A 133 -14.78 5.68 -23.62
N LYS A 134 -15.39 6.37 -22.65
CA LYS A 134 -15.58 5.80 -21.30
C LYS A 134 -16.47 4.55 -21.37
N PRO A 135 -16.15 3.50 -20.60
CA PRO A 135 -16.96 2.30 -20.56
C PRO A 135 -18.39 2.63 -20.08
N ASN A 136 -19.39 2.08 -20.77
CA ASN A 136 -20.83 2.16 -20.44
C ASN A 136 -21.21 1.24 -19.28
#